data_AF-A0A3S1BBI6-F1
#
_entry.id   AF-A0A3S1BBI6-F1
#
_cell.length_a   1.000
_cell.length_b   1.000
_cell.length_c   1.000
_cell.angle_alpha   90.00
_cell.angle_beta   90.00
_cell.angle_gamma   90.00
#
_symmetry.space_group_name_H-M   'P 1'
#
loop_
_entity.id
_entity.type
_entity.pdbx_description
1 polymer ?
#
loop_
_entity_poly.entity_id
_entity_poly.type
_entity_poly.pdbx_seq_one_letter_code
_entity_poly.pdbx_strand_id
1 'polypeptide(L)'
;MAEHLKENGSDVPAKMKRIEGHRPVTVVLGTQWGDEGKGKVVDMLAADADLCCRCQGGNNAGHSVHVQDKHYAFHLLPSGLIYPECIGVIGNGVVIHLPDLFKEMEENKLDNLEKRLVISDRAHLVFDMHQQVDGMQESGRGQRS
;
A
#
# COMPACT_ATOMS: atom_id res chain seq x y z
N MET A 1 5.99 -14.28 38.95
CA MET A 1 5.25 -13.14 38.37
C MET A 1 5.57 -13.00 36.88
N ALA A 2 5.24 -14.01 36.07
CA ALA A 2 5.46 -13.99 34.62
C ALA A 2 4.43 -14.86 33.87
N GLU A 3 3.20 -14.98 34.40
CA GLU A 3 2.17 -15.87 33.84
C GLU A 3 0.78 -15.21 33.74
N HIS A 4 0.71 -13.87 33.69
CA HIS A 4 -0.59 -13.16 33.68
C HIS A 4 -0.82 -12.22 32.48
N LEU A 5 -0.12 -12.44 31.36
CA LEU A 5 -0.27 -11.61 30.15
C LEU A 5 -0.57 -12.44 28.89
N LYS A 6 -1.36 -13.51 29.05
CA LYS A 6 -2.18 -14.07 27.97
C LYS A 6 -3.59 -13.55 28.20
N GLU A 7 -3.98 -12.47 27.53
CA GLU A 7 -5.36 -12.11 27.17
C GLU A 7 -5.37 -10.65 26.73
N ASN A 8 -5.23 -10.44 25.42
CA ASN A 8 -5.80 -9.34 24.66
C ASN A 8 -5.42 -9.60 23.20
N GLY A 9 -6.16 -10.54 22.60
CA GLY A 9 -6.03 -10.90 21.20
C GLY A 9 -6.20 -9.67 20.32
N SER A 10 -5.22 -9.44 19.45
CA SER A 10 -5.33 -8.53 18.33
C SER A 10 -6.59 -8.91 17.52
N ASP A 11 -7.53 -7.98 17.41
CA ASP A 11 -8.82 -8.14 16.73
C ASP A 11 -8.65 -8.13 15.20
N VAL A 12 -7.65 -8.88 14.73
CA VAL A 12 -7.26 -9.08 13.35
C VAL A 12 -7.96 -10.35 12.89
N PRO A 13 -8.67 -10.34 11.75
CA PRO A 13 -9.35 -11.52 11.24
C PRO A 13 -8.42 -12.74 11.23
N ALA A 14 -8.89 -13.84 11.82
CA ALA A 14 -8.12 -15.08 11.86
C ALA A 14 -7.85 -15.58 10.43
N LYS A 15 -6.58 -15.93 10.15
CA LYS A 15 -6.16 -16.43 8.84
C LYS A 15 -7.05 -17.59 8.38
N MET A 16 -7.59 -17.50 7.17
CA MET A 16 -8.36 -18.57 6.54
C MET A 16 -7.43 -19.77 6.32
N LYS A 17 -7.89 -20.98 6.68
CA LYS A 17 -7.07 -22.20 6.56
C LYS A 17 -6.63 -22.38 5.11
N ARG A 18 -5.32 -22.31 4.88
CA ARG A 18 -4.69 -22.54 3.58
C ARG A 18 -5.05 -23.94 3.09
N ILE A 19 -5.55 -24.04 1.86
CA ILE A 19 -5.68 -25.31 1.15
C ILE A 19 -4.26 -25.73 0.75
N GLU A 20 -3.77 -26.84 1.29
CA GLU A 20 -2.42 -27.34 0.97
C GLU A 20 -2.24 -27.55 -0.54
N GLY A 21 -1.19 -26.96 -1.11
CA GLY A 21 -0.74 -27.23 -2.49
C GLY A 21 -0.97 -26.14 -3.53
N HIS A 22 -1.72 -25.07 -3.24
CA HIS A 22 -1.93 -23.97 -4.17
C HIS A 22 -1.56 -22.62 -3.54
N ARG A 23 -0.52 -21.96 -4.06
CA ARG A 23 -0.19 -20.57 -3.74
C ARG A 23 -0.58 -19.68 -4.93
N PRO A 24 -1.87 -19.40 -5.13
CA PRO A 24 -2.32 -18.60 -6.26
C PRO A 24 -1.82 -17.16 -6.13
N VAL A 25 -1.48 -16.55 -7.26
CA VAL A 25 -1.28 -15.11 -7.36
C VAL A 25 -2.66 -14.49 -7.60
N THR A 26 -3.15 -13.72 -6.63
CA THR A 26 -4.42 -13.00 -6.75
C THR A 26 -4.16 -11.58 -7.22
N VAL A 27 -4.94 -11.11 -8.19
CA VAL A 27 -4.83 -9.74 -8.73
C VAL A 27 -6.15 -9.01 -8.51
N VAL A 28 -6.08 -7.83 -7.89
CA VAL A 28 -7.22 -6.91 -7.75
C VAL A 28 -7.06 -5.78 -8.77
N LEU A 29 -8.00 -5.69 -9.71
CA LEU A 29 -8.00 -4.70 -10.79
C LEU A 29 -9.28 -3.86 -10.77
N GLY A 30 -9.15 -2.59 -11.17
CA GLY A 30 -10.29 -1.72 -11.42
C GLY A 30 -10.87 -2.03 -12.78
N THR A 31 -12.19 -2.04 -12.89
CA THR A 31 -12.91 -2.31 -14.14
C THR A 31 -13.48 -1.05 -14.78
N GLN A 32 -13.37 0.08 -14.09
CA GLN A 32 -13.94 1.38 -14.49
C GLN A 32 -12.83 2.46 -14.50
N TRP A 33 -13.17 3.69 -14.10
CA TRP A 33 -12.28 4.85 -14.10
C TRP A 33 -11.78 5.25 -12.70
N GLY A 34 -11.49 4.27 -11.84
CA GLY A 34 -10.97 4.54 -10.50
C GLY A 34 -12.04 4.55 -9.41
N ASP A 35 -11.57 4.69 -8.18
CA ASP A 35 -12.38 4.77 -6.94
C ASP A 35 -13.42 3.66 -6.72
N GLU A 36 -13.22 2.48 -7.31
CA GLU A 36 -14.12 1.32 -7.14
C GLU A 36 -14.00 0.64 -5.77
N GLY A 37 -13.22 1.20 -4.84
CA GLY A 37 -13.00 0.62 -3.51
C GLY A 37 -12.02 -0.57 -3.49
N LYS A 38 -11.14 -0.68 -4.50
CA LYS A 38 -10.12 -1.74 -4.62
C LYS A 38 -9.30 -1.95 -3.35
N GLY A 39 -8.96 -0.85 -2.68
CA GLY A 39 -8.20 -0.89 -1.43
C GLY A 39 -8.85 -1.81 -0.39
N LYS A 40 -10.16 -1.68 -0.17
CA LYS A 40 -10.89 -2.53 0.79
C LYS A 40 -10.83 -4.01 0.44
N VAL A 41 -10.85 -4.33 -0.86
CA VAL A 41 -10.71 -5.71 -1.34
C VAL A 41 -9.28 -6.21 -1.13
N VAL A 42 -8.28 -5.38 -1.41
CA VAL A 42 -6.87 -5.69 -1.16
C VAL A 42 -6.62 -5.94 0.34
N ASP A 43 -7.14 -5.08 1.21
CA ASP A 43 -7.04 -5.25 2.67
C ASP A 43 -7.62 -6.60 3.14
N MET A 44 -8.85 -6.92 2.71
CA MET A 44 -9.50 -8.19 3.04
C MET A 44 -8.67 -9.40 2.58
N LEU A 45 -8.08 -9.34 1.38
CA LEU A 45 -7.25 -10.43 0.83
C LEU A 45 -5.84 -10.48 1.44
N ALA A 46 -5.32 -9.34 1.89
CA ALA A 46 -3.98 -9.22 2.45
C ALA A 46 -3.85 -9.91 3.82
N ALA A 47 -4.96 -10.10 4.54
CA ALA A 47 -4.98 -10.85 5.80
C ALA A 47 -4.37 -12.27 5.68
N ASP A 48 -4.52 -12.91 4.51
CA ASP A 48 -4.01 -14.25 4.23
C ASP A 48 -2.76 -14.28 3.34
N ALA A 49 -2.35 -13.13 2.80
CA ALA A 49 -1.26 -13.02 1.84
C ALA A 49 0.12 -12.95 2.52
N ASP A 50 1.08 -13.74 2.02
CA ASP A 50 2.49 -13.61 2.44
C ASP A 50 3.14 -12.34 1.84
N LEU A 51 2.67 -11.93 0.65
CA LEU A 51 3.21 -10.81 -0.12
C LEU A 51 2.06 -9.91 -0.60
N CYS A 52 2.20 -8.60 -0.43
CA CYS A 52 1.32 -7.59 -0.98
C CYS A 52 2.11 -6.69 -1.93
N CYS A 53 1.80 -6.76 -3.22
CA CYS A 53 2.61 -6.14 -4.26
C CYS A 53 1.87 -5.00 -4.97
N ARG A 54 2.55 -3.88 -5.17
CA ARG A 54 2.13 -2.84 -6.11
C ARG A 54 2.90 -2.95 -7.41
N CYS A 55 2.19 -3.06 -8.53
CA CYS A 55 2.80 -3.27 -9.84
C CYS A 55 2.90 -1.99 -10.72
N GLN A 56 2.04 -0.99 -10.50
CA GLN A 56 1.94 0.19 -11.37
C GLN A 56 1.43 1.45 -10.64
N GLY A 57 1.55 2.60 -11.33
CA GLY A 57 1.08 3.90 -10.86
C GLY A 57 2.09 4.59 -9.94
N GLY A 58 1.63 5.58 -9.17
CA GLY A 58 2.44 6.33 -8.21
C GLY A 58 1.64 6.73 -6.96
N ASN A 59 1.96 7.87 -6.36
CA ASN A 59 1.23 8.44 -5.22
C ASN A 59 -0.19 8.98 -5.57
N ASN A 60 -0.68 8.74 -6.78
CA ASN A 60 -1.98 9.18 -7.26
C ASN A 60 -3.16 8.31 -6.78
N ALA A 61 -2.88 7.12 -6.26
CA ALA A 61 -3.88 6.28 -5.62
C ALA A 61 -3.91 6.58 -4.12
N GLY A 62 -5.11 6.56 -3.51
CA GLY A 62 -5.28 6.65 -2.08
C GLY A 62 -6.11 5.48 -1.57
N HIS A 63 -5.65 4.84 -0.50
CA HIS A 63 -6.41 3.85 0.23
C HIS A 63 -6.31 4.09 1.75
N SER A 64 -7.40 4.59 2.31
CA SER A 64 -7.54 4.70 3.76
C SER A 64 -8.06 3.40 4.37
N VAL A 65 -7.43 2.97 5.45
CA VAL A 65 -7.84 1.83 6.28
C VAL A 65 -8.06 2.33 7.70
N HIS A 66 -9.20 1.98 8.28
CA HIS A 66 -9.49 2.21 9.70
C HIS A 66 -9.45 0.86 10.41
N VAL A 67 -8.47 0.67 11.29
CA VAL A 67 -8.36 -0.52 12.15
C VAL A 67 -8.51 -0.07 13.59
N GLN A 68 -9.63 -0.40 14.22
CA GLN A 68 -9.98 0.05 15.57
C GLN A 68 -9.89 1.59 15.66
N ASP A 69 -9.03 2.11 16.54
CA ASP A 69 -8.80 3.55 16.74
C ASP A 69 -7.63 4.13 15.90
N LYS A 70 -7.03 3.32 15.01
CA LYS A 70 -5.93 3.76 14.14
C LYS A 70 -6.40 3.97 12.71
N HIS A 71 -6.00 5.12 12.16
CA HIS A 71 -6.23 5.48 10.76
C HIS A 71 -4.91 5.38 10.00
N TYR A 72 -4.92 4.62 8.92
CA TYR A 72 -3.80 4.46 7.99
C TYR A 72 -4.19 5.01 6.63
N ALA A 73 -3.29 5.78 6.01
CA ALA A 73 -3.48 6.33 4.68
C ALA A 73 -2.35 5.84 3.77
N PHE A 74 -2.69 4.92 2.87
CA PHE A 74 -1.77 4.31 1.93
C PHE A 74 -1.85 5.00 0.58
N HIS A 75 -0.74 5.56 0.13
CA HIS A 75 -0.58 6.12 -1.20
C HIS A 75 0.33 5.26 -2.04
N LEU A 76 1.62 5.18 -1.71
CA LEU A 76 2.65 4.35 -2.37
C LEU A 76 2.81 2.98 -1.70
N LEU A 77 2.75 2.93 -0.37
CA LEU A 77 2.98 1.70 0.38
C LEU A 77 1.85 0.70 0.11
N PRO A 78 2.17 -0.60 -0.13
CA PRO A 78 1.15 -1.63 -0.22
C PRO A 78 0.38 -1.76 1.10
N SER A 79 -0.95 -1.65 1.06
CA SER A 79 -1.78 -1.64 2.28
C SER A 79 -1.72 -2.92 3.09
N GLY A 80 -1.30 -4.04 2.49
CA GLY A 80 -1.05 -5.28 3.23
C GLY A 80 0.01 -5.16 4.32
N LEU A 81 0.84 -4.11 4.32
CA LEU A 81 1.83 -3.85 5.37
C LEU A 81 1.22 -3.63 6.77
N ILE A 82 -0.10 -3.40 6.88
CA ILE A 82 -0.81 -3.39 8.17
C ILE A 82 -0.72 -4.75 8.87
N TYR A 83 -0.61 -5.85 8.12
CA TYR A 83 -0.45 -7.18 8.66
C TYR A 83 1.05 -7.44 8.92
N PRO A 84 1.47 -7.69 10.17
CA PRO A 84 2.90 -7.80 10.52
C PRO A 84 3.66 -8.89 9.76
N GLU A 85 2.97 -9.96 9.37
CA GLU A 85 3.53 -11.10 8.63
C GLU A 85 3.61 -10.87 7.11
N CYS A 86 2.98 -9.82 6.59
CA CYS A 86 2.96 -9.53 5.17
C CYS A 86 4.17 -8.69 4.76
N ILE A 87 4.82 -9.08 3.66
CA ILE A 87 5.91 -8.33 3.02
C ILE A 87 5.31 -7.45 1.92
N GLY A 88 5.56 -6.14 2.01
CA GLY A 88 5.18 -5.17 0.99
C GLY A 88 6.22 -5.10 -0.12
N VAL A 89 5.78 -5.15 -1.37
CA VAL A 89 6.65 -5.03 -2.55
C VAL A 89 6.22 -3.87 -3.44
N ILE A 90 7.14 -2.96 -3.75
CA ILE A 90 6.98 -1.95 -4.79
C ILE A 90 7.70 -2.44 -6.05
N GLY A 91 6.92 -2.79 -7.06
CA GLY A 91 7.40 -3.35 -8.33
C GLY A 91 8.00 -2.30 -9.27
N ASN A 92 8.68 -2.77 -10.32
CA ASN A 92 9.39 -1.93 -11.28
C ASN A 92 8.50 -1.02 -12.14
N GLY A 93 7.19 -1.30 -12.24
CA GLY A 93 6.24 -0.46 -12.98
C GLY A 93 5.72 0.74 -12.19
N VAL A 94 6.17 0.92 -10.94
CA VAL A 94 5.79 2.04 -10.08
C VAL A 94 6.71 3.24 -10.32
N VAL A 95 6.13 4.43 -10.26
CA VAL A 95 6.87 5.70 -10.20
C VAL A 95 6.83 6.24 -8.76
N ILE A 96 8.00 6.49 -8.18
CA ILE A 96 8.18 6.76 -6.75
C ILE A 96 8.60 8.21 -6.55
N HIS A 97 7.79 8.97 -5.81
CA HIS A 97 8.20 10.26 -5.25
C HIS A 97 8.77 10.02 -3.85
N LEU A 98 10.09 10.16 -3.69
CA LEU A 98 10.78 9.80 -2.43
C LEU A 98 10.29 10.62 -1.21
N PRO A 99 10.15 11.96 -1.28
CA PRO A 99 9.63 12.74 -0.15
C PRO A 99 8.27 12.24 0.34
N ASP A 100 7.33 11.97 -0.57
CA ASP A 100 6.01 11.47 -0.18
C ASP A 100 6.07 10.05 0.38
N LEU A 101 6.92 9.19 -0.17
CA LEU A 101 7.12 7.85 0.38
C LEU A 101 7.61 7.93 1.83
N PHE A 102 8.64 8.74 2.12
CA PHE A 102 9.14 8.89 3.49
C PHE A 102 8.10 9.49 4.42
N LYS A 103 7.37 10.53 3.96
CA LYS A 103 6.27 11.12 4.71
C LYS A 103 5.19 10.08 5.05
N GLU A 104 4.80 9.26 4.08
CA GLU A 104 3.83 8.19 4.28
C GLU A 104 4.32 7.12 5.27
N MET A 105 5.62 6.79 5.26
CA MET A 105 6.23 5.87 6.23
C MET A 105 6.16 6.45 7.66
N GLU A 106 6.45 7.74 7.81
CA GLU A 106 6.40 8.45 9.10
C GLU A 106 4.97 8.61 9.63
N GLU A 107 4.00 8.88 8.76
CA GLU A 107 2.59 9.06 9.13
C GLU A 107 1.95 7.73 9.57
N ASN A 108 2.21 6.64 8.85
CA ASN A 108 1.61 5.34 9.14
C ASN A 108 2.29 4.60 10.31
N LYS A 109 3.53 4.96 10.67
CA LYS A 109 4.29 4.40 11.83
C LYS A 109 4.20 2.87 11.93
N LEU A 110 4.47 2.20 10.81
CA LEU A 110 4.37 0.74 10.73
C LEU A 110 5.58 0.07 11.38
N ASP A 111 5.33 -0.93 12.22
CA ASP A 111 6.38 -1.67 12.89
C ASP A 111 7.24 -2.48 11.90
N ASN A 112 8.55 -2.43 12.11
CA ASN A 112 9.57 -3.16 11.33
C ASN A 112 9.46 -2.95 9.81
N LEU A 113 8.98 -1.78 9.36
CA LEU A 113 8.74 -1.51 7.93
C LEU A 113 9.99 -1.73 7.07
N GLU A 114 11.15 -1.29 7.53
CA GLU A 114 12.44 -1.45 6.82
C GLU A 114 12.80 -2.91 6.51
N LYS A 115 12.32 -3.86 7.31
CA LYS A 115 12.56 -5.30 7.12
C LYS A 115 11.53 -5.96 6.22
N ARG A 116 10.39 -5.30 5.98
CA ARG A 116 9.21 -5.85 5.29
C ARG A 116 8.86 -5.12 4.00
N LEU A 117 9.51 -4.00 3.70
CA LEU A 117 9.32 -3.26 2.47
C LEU A 117 10.47 -3.56 1.50
N VAL A 118 10.13 -4.11 0.34
CA VAL A 118 11.07 -4.34 -0.75
C VAL A 118 10.72 -3.41 -1.90
N ILE A 119 11.69 -2.62 -2.34
CA ILE A 119 11.54 -1.68 -3.45
C ILE A 119 12.40 -2.17 -4.61
N SER A 120 11.80 -2.27 -5.80
CA SER A 120 12.55 -2.61 -7.00
C SER A 120 13.58 -1.52 -7.33
N ASP A 121 14.81 -1.94 -7.61
CA ASP A 121 15.91 -1.11 -8.13
C ASP A 121 15.63 -0.51 -9.51
N ARG A 122 14.59 -0.99 -10.20
CA ARG A 122 14.15 -0.56 -11.53
C ARG A 122 12.90 0.34 -11.51
N ALA A 123 12.36 0.63 -10.33
CA ALA A 123 11.28 1.60 -10.20
C ALA A 123 11.78 3.00 -10.56
N HIS A 124 10.96 3.77 -11.28
CA HIS A 124 11.36 5.11 -11.72
C HIS A 124 11.13 6.13 -10.61
N LEU A 125 11.94 7.19 -10.56
CA LEU A 125 11.77 8.28 -9.61
C LEU A 125 10.98 9.43 -10.23
N VAL A 126 9.95 9.87 -9.52
CA VAL A 126 9.31 11.17 -9.75
C VAL A 126 10.02 12.18 -8.86
N PHE A 127 10.63 13.19 -9.45
CA PHE A 127 11.11 14.39 -8.75
C PHE A 127 10.06 15.50 -8.70
N ASP A 128 10.22 16.45 -7.78
CA ASP A 128 9.38 17.67 -7.64
C ASP A 128 9.20 18.43 -8.95
N MET A 129 10.25 18.49 -9.78
CA MET A 129 10.19 19.14 -11.09
C MET A 129 9.14 18.54 -12.01
N HIS A 130 8.88 17.22 -11.95
CA HIS A 130 7.83 16.61 -12.76
C HIS A 130 6.45 17.09 -12.34
N GLN A 131 6.21 17.25 -11.02
CA GLN A 131 4.94 17.77 -10.50
C GLN A 131 4.71 19.23 -10.92
N GLN A 132 5.77 20.04 -10.86
CA GLN A 132 5.71 21.44 -11.31
C GLN A 132 5.40 21.53 -12.82
N VAL A 133 6.07 20.71 -13.64
CA VAL A 133 5.84 20.67 -15.08
C VAL A 133 4.41 20.21 -15.40
N ASP A 134 3.90 19.20 -14.70
CA ASP A 134 2.52 18.71 -14.86
C ASP A 134 1.50 19.82 -14.56
N GLY A 135 1.67 20.54 -13.45
CA GLY A 135 0.80 21.68 -13.10
C GLY A 135 0.87 22.84 -14.10
N MET A 136 2.04 23.12 -14.68
CA MET A 136 2.20 24.13 -15.73
C MET A 136 1.51 23.70 -17.03
N GLN A 137 1.61 22.42 -17.42
CA GLN A 137 0.94 21.90 -18.62
C GLN A 137 -0.58 22.02 -18.50
N GLU A 138 -1.14 21.68 -17.34
CA GLU A 138 -2.58 21.76 -17.11
C GLU A 138 -3.07 23.22 -17.13
N SER A 139 -2.33 24.14 -16.49
CA SER A 139 -2.63 25.58 -16.54
C SER A 139 -2.61 26.15 -17.96
N GLY A 140 -1.70 25.66 -18.81
CA GLY A 140 -1.59 26.06 -20.21
C GLY A 140 -2.69 25.50 -21.12
N ARG A 141 -3.32 24.38 -20.75
CA ARG A 141 -4.45 23.78 -21.48
C ARG A 141 -5.74 24.56 -21.29
N GLY A 142 -6.01 25.05 -20.08
CA GLY A 142 -7.19 25.87 -19.78
C GLY A 142 -7.24 27.22 -20.51
N GLN A 143 -6.12 27.70 -21.06
CA GLN A 143 -6.05 28.94 -21.84
C GLN A 143 -6.26 28.73 -23.35
N ARG A 144 -6.31 27.48 -23.84
CA ARG A 144 -6.49 27.15 -25.27
C ARG A 144 -7.91 26.65 -25.61
N SER A 145 -8.83 26.69 -24.67
CA SER A 145 -10.23 26.27 -24.80
C SER A 145 -11.18 27.45 -24.73
#